data_AF-A0A524KCB2-F1
#
_entry.id   AF-A0A524KCB2-F1
#
_cell.length_a   1.000
_cell.length_b   1.000
_cell.length_c   1.000
_cell.angle_alpha   90.00
_cell.angle_beta   90.00
_cell.angle_gamma   90.00
#
_symmetry.space_group_name_H-M   'P 1'
#
loop_
_entity.id
_entity.type
_entity.pdbx_description
1 polymer ?
#
loop_
_entity_poly.entity_id
_entity_poly.type
_entity_poly.pdbx_seq_one_letter_code
_entity_poly.pdbx_strand_id
1 'polypeptide(L)'
;MTTIEQAAYAAVLKRSENDFYNLNLPPRMWGGIERYLAHGIPPGHFLTAILEGDLFESCSRADDENISMLSQYARFLYNCVPGGCYGSKQKVAAWIKGGGYAGGKGR
;
A
#
# COMPACT_ATOMS: atom_id res chain seq x y z
N MET A 1 5.59 -21.50 -2.32
CA MET A 1 4.17 -21.11 -2.27
C MET A 1 3.36 -22.18 -2.96
N THR A 2 2.32 -22.68 -2.32
CA THR A 2 1.36 -23.62 -2.92
C THR A 2 0.33 -22.88 -3.78
N THR A 3 -0.36 -23.57 -4.68
CA THR A 3 -1.41 -23.01 -5.54
C THR A 3 -2.54 -22.34 -4.75
N ILE A 4 -2.86 -22.87 -3.56
CA ILE A 4 -3.88 -22.32 -2.65
C ILE A 4 -3.42 -20.96 -2.09
N GLU A 5 -2.14 -20.83 -1.72
CA GLU A 5 -1.58 -19.58 -1.20
C GLU A 5 -1.56 -18.48 -2.27
N GLN A 6 -1.28 -18.83 -3.52
CA GLN A 6 -1.31 -17.88 -4.64
C GLN A 6 -2.72 -17.37 -4.93
N ALA A 7 -3.73 -18.25 -4.88
CA ALA A 7 -5.13 -17.86 -5.09
C ALA A 7 -5.66 -16.95 -3.96
N ALA A 8 -5.31 -17.24 -2.71
CA ALA A 8 -5.68 -16.41 -1.57
C ALA A 8 -5.06 -15.00 -1.66
N TYR A 9 -3.78 -14.91 -2.01
CA TYR A 9 -3.11 -13.64 -2.24
C TYR A 9 -3.78 -12.82 -3.35
N ALA A 10 -4.06 -13.44 -4.50
CA ALA A 10 -4.69 -12.75 -5.63
C ALA A 10 -6.06 -12.17 -5.24
N ALA A 11 -6.84 -12.90 -4.45
CA ALA A 11 -8.12 -12.42 -3.95
C ALA A 11 -7.99 -11.20 -3.01
N VAL A 12 -7.01 -11.22 -2.10
CA VAL A 12 -6.74 -10.09 -1.19
C VAL A 12 -6.29 -8.87 -1.98
N LEU A 13 -5.33 -9.02 -2.90
CA LEU A 13 -4.86 -7.91 -3.73
C LEU A 13 -6.01 -7.32 -4.57
N LYS A 14 -6.86 -8.18 -5.14
CA LYS A 14 -8.03 -7.73 -5.90
C LYS A 14 -9.04 -6.98 -5.04
N ARG A 15 -9.22 -7.38 -3.79
CA ARG A 15 -10.05 -6.63 -2.83
C ARG A 15 -9.44 -5.25 -2.54
N SER A 16 -8.14 -5.17 -2.25
CA SER A 16 -7.45 -3.89 -2.04
C SER A 16 -7.54 -2.99 -3.27
N GLU A 17 -7.45 -3.54 -4.48
CA GLU A 17 -7.64 -2.79 -5.73
C GLU A 17 -9.04 -2.17 -5.80
N ASN A 18 -10.08 -2.97 -5.57
CA ASN A 18 -11.45 -2.49 -5.62
C ASN A 18 -11.69 -1.40 -4.56
N ASP A 19 -11.18 -1.60 -3.33
CA ASP A 19 -11.28 -0.63 -2.26
C ASP A 19 -10.55 0.69 -2.59
N PHE A 20 -9.39 0.61 -3.23
CA PHE A 20 -8.62 1.77 -3.69
C PHE A 20 -9.45 2.63 -4.65
N TYR A 21 -10.08 2.01 -5.66
CA TYR A 21 -10.93 2.71 -6.61
C TYR A 21 -12.24 3.21 -5.99
N ASN A 22 -12.85 2.46 -5.07
CA ASN A 22 -14.05 2.88 -4.33
C ASN A 22 -13.81 4.12 -3.46
N LEU A 23 -12.57 4.36 -3.06
CA LEU A 23 -12.15 5.56 -2.34
C LEU A 23 -11.78 6.73 -3.26
N ASN A 24 -11.97 6.58 -4.57
CA ASN A 24 -11.64 7.57 -5.60
C ASN A 24 -10.16 8.02 -5.56
N LEU A 25 -9.26 7.13 -5.17
CA LEU A 25 -7.83 7.43 -5.22
C LEU A 25 -7.35 7.43 -6.67
N PRO A 26 -6.33 8.25 -7.02
CA PRO A 26 -5.96 8.44 -8.41
C PRO A 26 -5.43 7.15 -9.05
N PRO A 27 -5.99 6.68 -10.19
CA PRO A 27 -5.62 5.39 -10.79
C PRO A 27 -4.13 5.22 -11.08
N ARG A 28 -3.42 6.30 -11.42
CA ARG A 28 -1.96 6.26 -11.68
C ARG A 28 -1.13 5.80 -10.47
N MET A 29 -1.68 5.92 -9.27
CA MET A 29 -0.99 5.60 -8.02
C MET A 29 -1.10 4.12 -7.67
N TRP A 30 -2.11 3.42 -8.23
CA TRP A 30 -2.33 2.00 -7.97
C TRP A 30 -1.10 1.15 -8.32
N GLY A 31 -0.47 1.35 -9.48
CA GLY A 31 0.66 0.51 -9.88
C GLY A 31 1.84 0.54 -8.89
N GLY A 32 2.05 1.65 -8.17
CA GLY A 32 3.05 1.73 -7.10
C GLY A 32 2.63 0.95 -5.85
N ILE A 33 1.37 1.10 -5.44
CA ILE A 33 0.77 0.41 -4.29
C ILE A 33 0.69 -1.10 -4.54
N GLU A 34 0.26 -1.51 -5.73
CA GLU A 34 0.13 -2.90 -6.14
C GLU A 34 1.47 -3.62 -5.99
N ARG A 35 2.55 -3.12 -6.61
CA ARG A 35 3.88 -3.73 -6.53
C ARG A 35 4.42 -3.77 -5.10
N TYR A 36 4.12 -2.75 -4.30
CA TYR A 36 4.48 -2.71 -2.89
C TYR A 36 3.74 -3.79 -2.08
N LEU A 37 2.41 -3.89 -2.23
CA LEU A 37 1.60 -4.87 -1.52
C LEU A 37 1.93 -6.30 -1.98
N ALA A 38 2.01 -6.50 -3.29
CA ALA A 38 2.26 -7.80 -3.92
C ALA A 38 3.64 -8.36 -3.59
N HIS A 39 4.69 -7.55 -3.78
CA HIS A 39 6.06 -8.02 -3.86
C HIS A 39 7.01 -7.30 -2.91
N GLY A 40 6.51 -6.36 -2.09
CA GLY A 40 7.37 -5.55 -1.24
C GLY A 40 8.29 -4.62 -2.04
N ILE A 41 7.97 -4.33 -3.31
CA ILE A 41 8.81 -3.43 -4.12
C ILE A 41 8.62 -1.99 -3.59
N PRO A 42 9.70 -1.27 -3.22
CA PRO A 42 9.58 0.10 -2.72
C PRO A 42 8.93 1.02 -3.76
N PRO A 43 7.90 1.80 -3.40
CA PRO A 43 7.31 2.77 -4.31
C PRO A 43 8.11 4.09 -4.32
N GLY A 44 7.63 5.08 -5.09
CA GLY A 44 8.21 6.42 -5.11
C GLY A 44 8.01 7.17 -3.79
N HIS A 45 8.77 8.26 -3.61
CA HIS A 45 8.90 8.96 -2.32
C HIS A 45 7.58 9.40 -1.68
N PHE A 46 6.59 9.87 -2.46
CA PHE A 46 5.28 10.25 -1.93
C PHE A 46 4.55 9.06 -1.29
N LEU A 47 4.43 7.93 -2.01
CA LEU A 47 3.79 6.73 -1.48
C LEU A 47 4.58 6.14 -0.30
N THR A 48 5.92 6.23 -0.32
CA THR A 48 6.75 5.83 0.82
C THR A 48 6.41 6.65 2.06
N ALA A 49 6.28 7.98 1.95
CA ALA A 49 5.88 8.83 3.07
C ALA A 49 4.48 8.49 3.60
N ILE A 50 3.52 8.24 2.71
CA ILE A 50 2.16 7.79 3.05
C ILE A 50 2.21 6.47 3.83
N LEU A 51 2.95 5.49 3.34
CA LEU A 51 3.09 4.17 3.97
C LEU A 51 3.81 4.25 5.31
N GLU A 52 4.78 5.14 5.46
CA GLU A 52 5.51 5.34 6.72
C GLU A 52 4.73 6.17 7.75
N GLY A 53 3.54 6.69 7.38
CA GLY A 53 2.73 7.54 8.26
C GLY A 53 3.33 8.93 8.49
N ASP A 54 4.25 9.37 7.64
CA ASP A 54 4.90 10.67 7.74
C ASP A 54 4.06 11.73 7.03
N LEU A 55 3.17 12.39 7.80
CA LEU A 55 2.26 13.40 7.26
C LEU A 55 3.01 14.59 6.65
N PHE A 56 4.13 15.02 7.27
CA PHE A 56 4.87 16.18 6.80
C PHE A 56 5.56 15.89 5.47
N GLU A 57 6.22 14.75 5.33
CA GLU A 57 6.81 14.32 4.06
C GLU A 57 5.73 14.03 3.01
N SER A 58 4.58 13.50 3.41
CA SER A 58 3.45 13.26 2.49
C SER A 58 2.92 14.58 1.91
N CYS A 59 2.71 15.60 2.74
CA CYS A 59 2.27 16.92 2.30
C CYS A 59 3.33 17.60 1.41
N SER A 60 4.61 17.50 1.78
CA SER A 60 5.72 18.14 1.05
C SER A 60 5.91 17.57 -0.36
N ARG A 61 5.59 16.28 -0.56
CA ARG A 61 5.82 15.55 -1.82
C ARG A 61 4.59 15.38 -2.69
N ALA A 62 3.41 15.70 -2.17
CA ALA A 62 2.17 15.54 -2.90
C ALA A 62 2.07 16.53 -4.08
N ASP A 63 1.51 16.07 -5.19
CA ASP A 63 0.95 16.96 -6.22
C ASP A 63 -0.43 17.47 -5.78
N ASP A 64 -0.99 18.43 -6.54
CA ASP A 64 -2.26 19.10 -6.22
C ASP A 64 -3.44 18.13 -6.05
N GLU A 65 -3.45 17.01 -6.77
CA GLU A 65 -4.50 16.01 -6.64
C GLU A 65 -4.29 15.17 -5.38
N ASN A 66 -3.07 14.67 -5.16
CA ASN A 66 -2.78 13.79 -4.03
C ASN A 66 -2.88 14.50 -2.68
N ILE A 67 -2.58 15.80 -2.60
CA ILE A 67 -2.69 16.54 -1.34
C ILE A 67 -4.15 16.61 -0.86
N SER A 68 -5.10 16.72 -1.79
CA SER A 68 -6.53 16.70 -1.49
C SER A 68 -7.04 15.31 -1.04
N MET A 69 -6.28 14.25 -1.32
CA MET A 69 -6.65 12.86 -1.09
C MET A 69 -5.91 12.21 0.09
N LEU A 70 -5.11 12.96 0.86
CA LEU A 70 -4.33 12.40 1.99
C LEU A 70 -5.20 11.63 2.99
N SER A 71 -6.41 12.12 3.27
CA SER A 71 -7.34 11.43 4.18
C SER A 71 -7.88 10.11 3.60
N GLN A 72 -7.99 10.02 2.26
CA GLN A 72 -8.44 8.83 1.53
C GLN A 72 -7.32 7.78 1.53
N TYR A 73 -6.06 8.19 1.39
CA TYR A 73 -4.91 7.30 1.58
C TYR A 73 -4.89 6.72 2.99
N ALA A 74 -5.07 7.55 4.03
CA ALA A 74 -5.13 7.06 5.40
C ALA A 74 -6.29 6.05 5.61
N ARG A 75 -7.48 6.35 5.05
CA ARG A 75 -8.64 5.46 5.10
C ARG A 75 -8.39 4.13 4.37
N PHE A 76 -7.74 4.18 3.21
CA PHE A 76 -7.34 2.99 2.45
C PHE A 76 -6.38 2.13 3.27
N LEU A 77 -5.32 2.73 3.82
CA LEU A 77 -4.34 2.01 4.63
C LEU A 77 -4.99 1.34 5.85
N TYR A 78 -5.87 2.07 6.55
CA TYR A 78 -6.49 1.57 7.78
C TYR A 78 -7.50 0.43 7.55
N ASN A 79 -8.28 0.48 6.47
CA ASN A 79 -9.42 -0.44 6.29
C ASN A 79 -9.20 -1.53 5.23
N CYS A 80 -8.23 -1.36 4.32
CA CYS A 80 -8.20 -2.09 3.05
C CYS A 80 -6.93 -2.92 2.84
N VAL A 81 -5.91 -2.74 3.69
CA VAL A 81 -4.63 -3.46 3.61
C VAL A 81 -4.16 -3.93 5.00
N PRO A 82 -3.21 -4.88 5.09
CA PRO A 82 -2.73 -5.42 6.35
C PRO A 82 -2.00 -4.37 7.19
N GLY A 83 -2.28 -4.33 8.50
CA GLY A 83 -1.64 -3.40 9.44
C GLY A 83 -0.12 -3.53 9.60
N GLY A 84 0.48 -4.59 9.03
CA GLY A 84 1.92 -4.81 8.97
C GLY A 84 2.62 -4.12 7.80
N CYS A 85 1.88 -3.63 6.80
CA CYS A 85 2.45 -3.01 5.60
C CYS A 85 2.56 -1.48 5.67
N TYR A 86 2.16 -0.83 6.77
CA TYR A 86 2.23 0.62 6.90
C TYR A 86 2.35 1.06 8.37
N GLY A 87 2.65 2.34 8.58
CA GLY A 87 2.56 3.06 9.85
C GLY A 87 3.89 3.47 10.47
N SER A 88 4.95 2.66 10.37
CA SER A 88 6.29 3.08 10.77
C SER A 88 7.32 2.63 9.74
N LYS A 89 8.46 3.33 9.67
CA LYS A 89 9.58 2.97 8.78
C LYS A 89 10.01 1.52 8.96
N GLN A 90 10.00 1.01 10.19
CA GLN A 90 10.34 -0.37 10.50
C GLN A 90 9.33 -1.37 9.96
N LYS A 91 8.02 -1.06 10.04
CA LYS A 91 6.97 -1.92 9.46
C LYS A 91 7.08 -1.97 7.94
N VAL A 92 7.24 -0.81 7.30
CA VAL A 92 7.41 -0.69 5.85
C VAL A 92 8.66 -1.46 5.39
N ALA A 93 9.80 -1.26 6.06
CA ALA A 93 11.03 -2.00 5.77
C ALA A 93 10.88 -3.52 5.97
N ALA A 94 10.16 -3.95 7.01
CA ALA A 94 9.90 -5.36 7.27
C ALA A 94 8.97 -5.99 6.21
N TRP A 95 8.00 -5.22 5.70
CA TRP A 95 7.13 -5.62 4.59
C TRP A 95 7.91 -5.78 3.28
N ILE A 96 8.75 -4.80 2.94
CA ILE A 96 9.66 -4.81 1.78
C ILE A 96 10.59 -6.00 1.84
N LYS A 97 11.33 -6.16 2.95
CA LYS A 97 12.23 -7.30 3.17
C LYS A 97 11.51 -8.65 3.12
N GLY A 98 10.25 -8.66 3.53
CA GLY A 98 9.39 -9.83 3.53
C GLY A 98 8.77 -10.17 2.18
N GLY A 99 8.97 -9.38 1.12
CA GLY A 99 8.45 -9.66 -0.21
C GLY A 99 6.93 -9.49 -0.36
N GLY A 100 6.31 -8.66 0.50
CA GLY A 100 4.88 -8.41 0.49
C GLY A 100 4.03 -9.68 0.67
N TYR A 101 2.87 -9.72 0.03
CA TYR A 101 2.02 -10.90 0.05
C TYR A 101 2.69 -12.15 -0.53
N ALA A 102 3.48 -12.00 -1.61
CA ALA A 102 4.17 -13.10 -2.27
C ALA A 102 5.20 -13.80 -1.35
N GLY A 103 5.75 -13.09 -0.35
CA GLY A 103 6.61 -13.68 0.67
C GLY A 103 5.89 -14.15 1.95
N GLY A 104 4.55 -14.14 1.95
CA GLY A 104 3.73 -14.73 3.02
C GLY A 104 3.43 -13.81 4.21
N LYS A 105 3.61 -12.48 4.07
CA LYS A 105 3.50 -11.49 5.15
C LYS A 105 2.11 -10.85 5.33
N GLY A 106 1.09 -11.25 4.57
CA GLY A 106 -0.24 -10.63 4.62
C GLY A 106 -1.29 -11.34 5.50
N ARG A 107 -0.87 -12.14 6.48
CA ARG A 107 -1.75 -12.79 7.45
C ARG A 107 -2.08 -11.86 8.61
#